data_AF-A0A1F3BM43-F1
#
_entry.id   AF-A0A1F3BM43-F1
#
_cell.length_a   1.000
_cell.length_b   1.000
_cell.length_c   1.000
_cell.angle_alpha   90.00
_cell.angle_beta   90.00
_cell.angle_gamma   90.00
#
_symmetry.space_group_name_H-M   'P 1'
#
loop_
_entity.id
_entity.type
_entity.pdbx_description
1 polymer ?
#
loop_
_entity_poly.entity_id
_entity_poly.type
_entity_poly.pdbx_seq_one_letter_code
_entity_poly.pdbx_strand_id
1 'polypeptide(L)'
;MKVDETVIDRSAEEGARHVALALLADGDGAAERLATGGDDEALHDFRVALRRLRSTLRAFRPWLKGSVGRKMEERLRKLAHATNDARDAQVQLQWIGEQRHVLGRRQRVAVDYLSERLETRRSAWAREQARVLARYRRASHKLFERLQTYRGRVDASARSNTYGSALAGGVAEHLAAMREHMAAVGGSGDEEHLHRARIEGKKLRYLLEPLRGNRHADPQQMVKHLKRLQDVLGELHDCHRLAAEIAAALVDAAVERARELHAAAYDRGASASRLRDELRGDPRAGLLALDRLLLARREALFASLDGEWRTGGVGALTAELEGLVAKLEARAGGRIENERKFLLSGLPPRAEGVPALEIAQGWLPGERLKERIRRVVGADGERYWRGLKQGAGPQRLEAEEEITRDMFEALWPLTEGRRISKHRRKIEEGRLTWEIDEFEGRDLVLAEVELPAEDVTATIPDWLRPSVVREVTDDLAYLNENLARAQAVPAAPVRAEPGREASQEQSGTPDTADGARPPSDVS
;
A
#
# COMPACT_ATOMS: atom_id res chain seq x y z
N MET A 1 -5.38 16.50 4.87
CA MET A 1 -5.98 16.01 3.61
C MET A 1 -7.05 14.95 3.86
N LYS A 2 -8.28 15.18 3.38
CA LYS A 2 -9.29 14.15 3.19
C LYS A 2 -9.62 14.12 1.71
N VAL A 3 -9.49 12.97 1.07
CA VAL A 3 -9.96 12.77 -0.29
C VAL A 3 -11.31 12.08 -0.21
N ASP A 4 -12.21 12.42 -1.13
CA ASP A 4 -13.54 11.83 -1.22
C ASP A 4 -13.48 10.29 -1.31
N GLU A 5 -14.40 9.59 -0.63
CA GLU A 5 -14.38 8.12 -0.56
C GLU A 5 -14.54 7.45 -1.92
N THR A 6 -15.24 8.09 -2.86
CA THR A 6 -15.47 7.60 -4.23
C THR A 6 -14.27 7.76 -5.13
N VAL A 7 -13.18 8.40 -4.66
CA VAL A 7 -12.01 8.71 -5.52
C VAL A 7 -11.41 7.46 -6.16
N ILE A 8 -11.48 6.31 -5.48
CA ILE A 8 -10.97 5.03 -5.96
C ILE A 8 -11.77 4.47 -7.14
N ASP A 9 -13.03 4.87 -7.27
CA ASP A 9 -13.97 4.39 -8.30
C ASP A 9 -14.02 5.30 -9.52
N ARG A 10 -13.59 6.56 -9.35
CA ARG A 10 -13.43 7.50 -10.46
C ARG A 10 -12.43 6.96 -11.47
N SER A 11 -12.53 7.45 -12.71
CA SER A 11 -11.50 7.21 -13.71
C SER A 11 -10.12 7.61 -13.17
N ALA A 12 -9.07 6.91 -13.60
CA ALA A 12 -7.70 7.15 -13.12
C ALA A 12 -7.24 8.60 -13.36
N GLU A 13 -7.68 9.23 -14.45
CA GLU A 13 -7.40 10.64 -14.69
C GLU A 13 -8.12 11.55 -13.69
N GLU A 14 -9.41 11.34 -13.47
CA GLU A 14 -10.21 12.14 -12.55
C GLU A 14 -9.74 11.97 -11.11
N GLY A 15 -9.59 10.74 -10.62
CA GLY A 15 -9.10 10.48 -9.27
C GLY A 15 -7.71 11.06 -9.03
N ALA A 16 -6.80 10.94 -10.01
CA ALA A 16 -5.47 11.54 -9.91
C ALA A 16 -5.52 13.08 -9.82
N ARG A 17 -6.44 13.74 -10.53
CA ARG A 17 -6.66 15.19 -10.43
C ARG A 17 -7.20 15.58 -9.06
N HIS A 18 -8.19 14.87 -8.53
CA HIS A 18 -8.72 15.11 -7.18
C HIS A 18 -7.63 15.01 -6.11
N VAL A 19 -6.83 13.94 -6.14
CA VAL A 19 -5.71 13.79 -5.19
C VAL A 19 -4.65 14.87 -5.39
N ALA A 20 -4.29 15.18 -6.64
CA ALA A 20 -3.30 16.22 -6.92
C ALA A 20 -3.75 17.61 -6.45
N LEU A 21 -5.03 17.96 -6.59
CA LEU A 21 -5.60 19.21 -6.10
C LEU A 21 -5.58 19.27 -4.56
N ALA A 22 -5.92 18.17 -3.89
CA ALA A 22 -5.87 18.10 -2.42
C ALA A 22 -4.42 18.27 -1.90
N LEU A 23 -3.44 17.63 -2.54
CA LEU A 23 -2.02 17.79 -2.22
C LEU A 23 -1.49 19.19 -2.55
N LEU A 24 -2.03 19.83 -3.58
CA LEU A 24 -1.67 21.20 -3.94
C LEU A 24 -2.14 22.18 -2.86
N ALA A 25 -3.37 22.02 -2.36
CA ALA A 25 -3.91 22.80 -1.25
C ALA A 25 -3.09 22.62 0.03
N ASP A 26 -2.71 21.37 0.38
CA ASP A 26 -1.78 21.11 1.50
C ASP A 26 -0.44 21.85 1.31
N GLY A 27 0.10 21.86 0.08
CA GLY A 27 1.32 22.57 -0.26
C GLY A 27 1.21 24.09 -0.16
N ASP A 28 0.06 24.64 -0.52
CA ASP A 28 -0.23 26.08 -0.41
C ASP A 28 -0.31 26.51 1.05
N GLY A 29 -1.01 25.75 1.90
CA GLY A 29 -1.04 26.00 3.34
C GLY A 29 0.34 25.91 4.00
N ALA A 30 1.16 24.92 3.62
CA ALA A 30 2.53 24.82 4.11
C ALA A 30 3.43 25.96 3.62
N ALA A 31 3.23 26.44 2.39
CA ALA A 31 3.95 27.59 1.84
C ALA A 31 3.56 28.90 2.56
N GLU A 32 2.31 29.04 2.98
CA GLU A 32 1.82 30.17 3.77
C GLU A 32 2.42 30.17 5.18
N ARG A 33 2.38 29.04 5.89
CA ARG A 33 3.03 28.87 7.21
C ARG A 33 4.52 29.21 7.16
N LEU A 34 5.21 28.80 6.09
CA LEU A 34 6.63 29.14 5.89
C LEU A 34 6.83 30.63 5.58
N ALA A 35 5.89 31.29 4.91
CA ALA A 35 5.98 32.70 4.56
C ALA A 35 5.82 33.63 5.78
N THR A 36 4.96 33.28 6.73
CA THR A 36 4.65 34.09 7.92
C THR A 36 5.68 33.98 9.04
N GLY A 37 6.81 33.28 8.81
CA GLY A 37 7.83 33.06 9.82
C GLY A 37 7.40 32.03 10.86
N GLY A 38 6.72 30.96 10.44
CA GLY A 38 6.36 29.84 11.30
C GLY A 38 7.55 29.21 12.03
N ASP A 39 7.24 28.29 12.93
CA ASP A 39 8.21 27.51 13.71
C ASP A 39 9.27 26.77 12.86
N ASP A 40 10.28 26.21 13.52
CA ASP A 40 11.41 25.53 12.88
C ASP A 40 11.00 24.35 11.96
N GLU A 41 9.76 23.86 12.09
CA GLU A 41 9.16 22.81 11.26
C GLU A 41 8.46 23.33 9.99
N ALA A 42 8.23 24.63 9.84
CA ALA A 42 7.54 25.17 8.65
C ALA A 42 8.26 24.82 7.33
N LEU A 43 9.59 24.82 7.32
CA LEU A 43 10.38 24.40 6.16
C LEU A 43 10.25 22.88 5.91
N HIS A 44 10.18 22.07 6.96
CA HIS A 44 9.96 20.64 6.87
C HIS A 44 8.61 20.33 6.22
N ASP A 45 7.55 20.95 6.72
CA ASP A 45 6.18 20.75 6.24
C ASP A 45 6.04 21.12 4.76
N PHE A 46 6.57 22.29 4.37
CA PHE A 46 6.57 22.71 2.97
C PHE A 46 7.30 21.70 2.08
N ARG A 47 8.46 21.20 2.52
CA ARG A 47 9.22 20.17 1.80
C ARG A 47 8.46 18.86 1.68
N VAL A 48 7.79 18.43 2.75
CA VAL A 48 6.99 17.20 2.75
C VAL A 48 5.81 17.33 1.79
N ALA A 49 5.06 18.43 1.85
CA ALA A 49 3.94 18.67 0.94
C ALA A 49 4.38 18.74 -0.53
N LEU A 50 5.45 19.49 -0.82
CA LEU A 50 6.00 19.57 -2.18
C LEU A 50 6.49 18.21 -2.69
N ARG A 51 7.06 17.36 -1.82
CA ARG A 51 7.49 16.02 -2.20
C ARG A 51 6.31 15.09 -2.48
N ARG A 52 5.27 15.10 -1.64
CA ARG A 52 4.02 14.34 -1.84
C ARG A 52 3.35 14.70 -3.16
N LEU A 53 3.20 16.00 -3.44
CA LEU A 53 2.66 16.49 -4.70
C LEU A 53 3.49 15.97 -5.88
N ARG A 54 4.82 16.15 -5.86
CA ARG A 54 5.70 15.71 -6.94
C ARG A 54 5.65 14.20 -7.17
N SER A 55 5.67 13.41 -6.11
CA SER A 55 5.63 11.94 -6.22
C SER A 55 4.30 11.49 -6.82
N THR A 56 3.18 12.08 -6.39
CA THR A 56 1.85 11.76 -6.92
C THR A 56 1.73 12.15 -8.39
N LEU A 57 2.12 13.38 -8.76
CA LEU A 57 2.12 13.82 -10.16
C LEU A 57 2.96 12.91 -11.07
N ARG A 58 4.08 12.41 -10.56
CA ARG A 58 4.95 11.47 -11.29
C ARG A 58 4.31 10.09 -11.41
N ALA A 59 3.71 9.56 -10.35
CA ALA A 59 3.08 8.25 -10.35
C ALA A 59 1.90 8.18 -11.33
N PHE A 60 1.06 9.22 -11.35
CA PHE A 60 -0.09 9.31 -12.25
C PHE A 60 0.21 10.03 -13.57
N ARG A 61 1.49 10.15 -13.93
CA ARG A 61 1.92 10.80 -15.17
C ARG A 61 1.23 10.27 -16.43
N PRO A 62 0.95 8.95 -16.60
CA PRO A 62 0.23 8.45 -17.77
C PRO A 62 -1.13 9.13 -18.01
N TRP A 63 -1.85 9.44 -16.93
CA TRP A 63 -3.19 10.04 -16.95
C TRP A 63 -3.17 11.57 -16.86
N LEU A 64 -2.12 12.16 -16.31
CA LEU A 64 -2.00 13.61 -16.15
C LEU A 64 -1.25 14.32 -17.29
N LYS A 65 -0.88 13.63 -18.38
CA LYS A 65 -0.06 14.20 -19.48
C LYS A 65 -0.64 15.50 -20.05
N GLY A 66 -1.97 15.60 -20.15
CA GLY A 66 -2.68 16.79 -20.64
C GLY A 66 -2.57 18.01 -19.71
N SER A 67 -2.35 17.79 -18.41
CA SER A 67 -2.34 18.84 -17.38
C SER A 67 -0.96 19.13 -16.82
N VAL A 68 -0.11 18.10 -16.72
CA VAL A 68 1.22 18.19 -16.13
C VAL A 68 2.25 17.72 -17.15
N GLY A 69 2.89 18.70 -17.80
CA GLY A 69 3.99 18.44 -18.72
C GLY A 69 5.34 18.41 -18.02
N ARG A 70 6.36 17.85 -18.69
CA ARG A 70 7.77 17.79 -18.22
C ARG A 70 8.31 19.11 -17.66
N LYS A 71 7.96 20.24 -18.30
CA LYS A 71 8.38 21.58 -17.85
C LYS A 71 7.87 21.93 -16.44
N MET A 72 6.68 21.46 -16.08
CA MET A 72 6.13 21.66 -14.74
C MET A 72 6.80 20.74 -13.72
N GLU A 73 6.96 19.46 -14.04
CA GLU A 73 7.70 18.50 -13.21
C GLU A 73 9.10 19.01 -12.85
N GLU A 74 9.79 19.55 -13.85
CA GLU A 74 11.12 20.14 -13.72
C GLU A 74 11.14 21.39 -12.82
N ARG A 75 10.12 22.26 -12.93
CA ARG A 75 9.98 23.42 -12.04
C ARG A 75 9.82 23.00 -10.58
N LEU A 76 8.93 22.04 -10.31
CA LEU A 76 8.73 21.51 -8.95
C LEU A 76 9.99 20.83 -8.42
N ARG A 77 10.75 20.13 -9.29
CA ARG A 77 12.04 19.53 -8.93
C ARG A 77 13.05 20.58 -8.49
N LYS A 78 13.19 21.68 -9.24
CA LYS A 78 14.09 22.80 -8.89
C LYS A 78 13.68 23.45 -7.56
N LEU A 79 12.38 23.62 -7.32
CA LEU A 79 11.88 24.13 -6.04
C LEU A 79 12.26 23.21 -4.87
N ALA A 80 12.04 21.90 -5.02
CA ALA A 80 12.40 20.94 -3.98
C ALA A 80 13.92 20.94 -3.73
N HIS A 81 14.74 20.99 -4.78
CA HIS A 81 16.19 21.01 -4.65
C HIS A 81 16.71 22.26 -3.94
N ALA A 82 16.13 23.44 -4.22
CA ALA A 82 16.52 24.70 -3.59
C ALA A 82 16.31 24.73 -2.06
N THR A 83 15.55 23.78 -1.51
CA THR A 83 15.28 23.65 -0.07
C THR A 83 16.13 22.57 0.62
N ASN A 84 16.96 21.83 -0.13
CA ASN A 84 17.71 20.69 0.41
C ASN A 84 18.77 21.12 1.43
N ASP A 85 19.67 22.01 1.03
CA ASP A 85 20.80 22.41 1.87
C ASP A 85 20.36 22.99 3.21
N ALA A 86 19.30 23.80 3.21
CA ALA A 86 18.74 24.42 4.40
C ALA A 86 18.22 23.38 5.40
N ARG A 87 17.49 22.36 4.92
CA ARG A 87 16.94 21.30 5.80
C ARG A 87 18.02 20.33 6.25
N ASP A 88 18.95 19.97 5.38
CA ASP A 88 20.08 19.11 5.74
C ASP A 88 20.88 19.79 6.88
N ALA A 89 21.15 21.10 6.77
CA ALA A 89 21.80 21.87 7.83
C ALA A 89 21.00 21.92 9.14
N GLN A 90 19.67 22.06 9.10
CA GLN A 90 18.83 22.01 10.31
C GLN A 90 18.97 20.67 11.05
N VAL A 91 18.87 19.55 10.33
CA VAL A 91 18.96 18.20 10.91
C VAL A 91 20.37 17.94 11.47
N GLN A 92 21.40 18.36 10.75
CA GLN A 92 22.79 18.19 11.19
C GLN A 92 23.13 19.04 12.42
N LEU A 93 22.69 20.30 12.46
CA LEU A 93 22.88 21.19 13.62
C LEU A 93 22.26 20.60 14.89
N GLN A 94 21.05 20.05 14.79
CA GLN A 94 20.38 19.39 15.91
C GLN A 94 21.24 18.25 16.46
N TRP A 95 21.65 17.31 15.60
CA TRP A 95 22.42 16.14 16.04
C TRP A 95 23.79 16.52 16.63
N ILE A 96 24.51 17.47 16.02
CA ILE A 96 25.83 17.90 16.48
C ILE A 96 25.73 18.60 17.85
N GLY A 97 24.69 19.43 18.04
CA GLY A 97 24.41 20.08 19.32
C GLY A 97 24.18 19.07 20.44
N GLU A 98 23.44 17.99 20.16
CA GLU A 98 23.24 16.88 21.09
C GLU A 98 24.55 16.20 21.47
N GLN A 99 25.55 16.09 20.58
CA GLN A 99 26.82 15.42 20.93
C GLN A 99 27.75 16.24 21.84
N ARG A 100 27.48 17.53 22.07
CA ARG A 100 28.39 18.43 22.79
C ARG A 100 28.72 17.97 24.21
N HIS A 101 27.77 17.33 24.90
CA HIS A 101 27.95 16.84 26.26
C HIS A 101 28.76 15.55 26.35
N VAL A 102 28.76 14.75 25.27
CA VAL A 102 29.53 13.49 25.16
C VAL A 102 31.01 13.77 24.91
N LEU A 103 31.33 14.88 24.23
CA LEU A 103 32.69 15.24 23.86
C LEU A 103 33.49 15.89 25.00
N GLY A 104 34.77 15.53 25.09
CA GLY A 104 35.73 16.15 25.99
C GLY A 104 36.02 17.61 25.62
N ARG A 105 36.50 18.41 26.58
CA ARG A 105 36.69 19.87 26.42
C ARG A 105 37.45 20.27 25.15
N ARG A 106 38.51 19.55 24.78
CA ARG A 106 39.32 19.82 23.57
C ARG A 106 38.61 19.43 22.27
N GLN A 107 37.69 18.47 22.32
CA GLN A 107 36.94 18.00 21.15
C GLN A 107 35.74 18.90 20.82
N ARG A 108 35.24 19.65 21.81
CA ARG A 108 34.10 20.57 21.63
C ARG A 108 34.36 21.67 20.61
N VAL A 109 35.63 21.99 20.33
CA VAL A 109 36.01 22.93 19.26
C VAL A 109 35.46 22.48 17.89
N ALA A 110 35.35 21.17 17.65
CA ALA A 110 34.75 20.64 16.43
C ALA A 110 33.24 20.90 16.30
N VAL A 111 32.52 20.90 17.44
CA VAL A 111 31.08 21.22 17.47
C VAL A 111 30.88 22.66 17.06
N ASP A 112 31.66 23.58 17.63
CA ASP A 112 31.58 25.00 17.30
C ASP A 112 31.95 25.24 15.82
N TYR A 113 33.03 24.62 15.34
CA TYR A 113 33.48 24.67 13.94
C TYR A 113 32.41 24.19 12.93
N LEU A 114 31.83 23.01 13.15
CA LEU A 114 30.77 22.50 12.28
C LEU A 114 29.50 23.33 12.38
N SER A 115 29.15 23.81 13.58
CA SER A 115 27.95 24.61 13.78
C SER A 115 28.04 25.91 12.98
N GLU A 116 29.16 26.63 13.04
CA GLU A 116 29.37 27.86 12.27
C GLU A 116 29.24 27.63 10.75
N ARG A 117 29.84 26.54 10.24
CA ARG A 117 29.74 26.15 8.84
C ARG A 117 28.28 25.88 8.42
N LEU A 118 27.53 25.12 9.22
CA LEU A 118 26.14 24.78 8.93
C LEU A 118 25.20 25.97 9.09
N GLU A 119 25.45 26.84 10.07
CA GLU A 119 24.70 28.08 10.27
C GLU A 119 24.88 29.04 9.10
N THR A 120 26.06 29.10 8.50
CA THR A 120 26.31 29.88 7.28
C THR A 120 25.42 29.39 6.12
N ARG A 121 25.31 28.05 5.94
CA ARG A 121 24.40 27.44 4.95
C ARG A 121 22.93 27.69 5.27
N ARG A 122 22.54 27.55 6.53
CA ARG A 122 21.17 27.84 7.00
C ARG A 122 20.80 29.31 6.77
N SER A 123 21.72 30.24 7.03
CA SER A 123 21.48 31.68 6.83
C SER A 123 21.37 32.07 5.35
N ALA A 124 22.01 31.31 4.45
CA ALA A 124 21.84 31.52 3.01
C ALA A 124 20.39 31.24 2.54
N TRP A 125 19.67 30.33 3.21
CA TRP A 125 18.27 30.03 2.91
C TRP A 125 17.34 31.23 3.10
N ALA A 126 17.54 32.02 4.16
CA ALA A 126 16.70 33.19 4.44
C ALA A 126 16.63 34.16 3.25
N ARG A 127 17.74 34.27 2.49
CA ARG A 127 17.83 35.10 1.28
C ARG A 127 17.09 34.51 0.07
N GLU A 128 16.98 33.18 -0.01
CA GLU A 128 16.33 32.47 -1.12
C GLU A 128 14.86 32.12 -0.85
N GLN A 129 14.43 32.07 0.41
CA GLN A 129 13.09 31.66 0.82
C GLN A 129 11.99 32.42 0.06
N ALA A 130 12.05 33.75 0.05
CA ALA A 130 11.06 34.59 -0.65
C ALA A 130 10.99 34.27 -2.16
N ARG A 131 12.15 34.00 -2.79
CA ARG A 131 12.23 33.65 -4.21
C ARG A 131 11.64 32.28 -4.50
N VAL A 132 11.91 31.29 -3.64
CA VAL A 132 11.36 29.93 -3.75
C VAL A 132 9.84 29.96 -3.59
N LEU A 133 9.33 30.64 -2.55
CA LEU A 133 7.89 30.78 -2.32
C LEU A 133 7.18 31.50 -3.48
N ALA A 134 7.76 32.59 -4.01
CA ALA A 134 7.19 33.30 -5.17
C ALA A 134 7.18 32.45 -6.45
N ARG A 135 8.18 31.57 -6.64
CA ARG A 135 8.19 30.61 -7.76
C ARG A 135 7.20 29.47 -7.53
N TYR A 136 7.05 29.00 -6.29
CA TYR A 136 6.07 27.99 -5.91
C TYR A 136 4.65 28.48 -6.15
N ARG A 137 4.25 29.65 -5.65
CA ARG A 137 2.91 30.23 -5.86
C ARG A 137 2.51 30.29 -7.33
N ARG A 138 3.43 30.73 -8.20
CA ARG A 138 3.21 30.74 -9.66
C ARG A 138 3.05 29.35 -10.26
N ALA A 139 3.81 28.37 -9.78
CA ALA A 139 3.68 26.99 -10.21
C ALA A 139 2.36 26.37 -9.72
N SER A 140 1.99 26.67 -8.46
CA SER A 140 0.76 26.20 -7.83
C SER A 140 -0.47 26.71 -8.56
N HIS A 141 -0.60 28.03 -8.75
CA HIS A 141 -1.71 28.63 -9.50
C HIS A 141 -1.87 28.00 -10.90
N LYS A 142 -0.76 27.81 -11.63
CA LYS A 142 -0.81 27.17 -12.95
C LYS A 142 -1.17 25.68 -12.90
N LEU A 143 -0.79 24.96 -11.85
CA LEU A 143 -1.18 23.57 -11.65
C LEU A 143 -2.67 23.48 -11.36
N PHE A 144 -3.17 24.32 -10.45
CA PHE A 144 -4.58 24.40 -10.08
C PHE A 144 -5.46 24.57 -11.33
N GLU A 145 -5.20 25.61 -12.12
CA GLU A 145 -5.93 25.89 -13.37
C GLU A 145 -5.98 24.69 -14.33
N ARG A 146 -4.86 23.95 -14.46
CA ARG A 146 -4.76 22.82 -15.38
C ARG A 146 -5.35 21.53 -14.83
N LEU A 147 -5.41 21.37 -13.52
CA LEU A 147 -5.92 20.18 -12.85
C LEU A 147 -7.44 20.27 -12.66
N GLN A 148 -7.96 21.46 -12.37
CA GLN A 148 -9.37 21.70 -12.06
C GLN A 148 -10.31 21.38 -13.21
N THR A 149 -9.91 21.65 -14.46
CA THR A 149 -10.74 21.41 -15.65
C THR A 149 -10.05 20.44 -16.60
N TYR A 150 -10.83 19.51 -17.16
CA TYR A 150 -10.34 18.57 -18.17
C TYR A 150 -11.41 18.22 -19.20
N ARG A 151 -10.97 17.70 -20.35
CA ARG A 151 -11.84 17.17 -21.40
C ARG A 151 -11.56 15.69 -21.53
N GLY A 152 -12.51 14.86 -21.12
CA GLY A 152 -12.46 13.41 -21.30
C GLY A 152 -13.12 13.00 -22.62
N ARG A 153 -12.55 12.00 -23.31
CA ARG A 153 -13.24 11.32 -24.40
C ARG A 153 -14.12 10.24 -23.80
N VAL A 154 -15.42 10.29 -24.05
CA VAL A 154 -16.35 9.23 -23.69
C VAL A 154 -16.33 8.20 -24.82
N ASP A 155 -15.90 6.98 -24.50
CA ASP A 155 -15.88 5.86 -25.43
C ASP A 155 -16.67 4.71 -24.79
N ALA A 156 -17.78 4.35 -25.42
CA ALA A 156 -18.69 3.31 -24.92
C ALA A 156 -18.04 1.91 -24.88
N SER A 157 -16.93 1.72 -25.59
CA SER A 157 -16.20 0.45 -25.67
C SER A 157 -14.92 0.43 -24.83
N ALA A 158 -14.39 1.59 -24.43
CA ALA A 158 -13.16 1.68 -23.66
C ALA A 158 -13.44 1.51 -22.17
N ARG A 159 -13.06 0.37 -21.60
CA ARG A 159 -12.94 0.22 -20.14
C ARG A 159 -11.84 1.18 -19.66
N SER A 160 -12.22 2.27 -19.01
CA SER A 160 -11.26 3.21 -18.40
C SER A 160 -10.77 2.66 -17.07
N ASN A 161 -9.46 2.64 -16.84
CA ASN A 161 -8.90 2.23 -15.56
C ASN A 161 -9.45 3.13 -14.46
N THR A 162 -9.92 2.55 -13.35
CA THR A 162 -10.24 3.33 -12.16
C THR A 162 -8.96 3.83 -11.50
N TYR A 163 -9.07 4.88 -10.69
CA TYR A 163 -7.98 5.37 -9.87
C TYR A 163 -7.44 4.30 -8.93
N GLY A 164 -8.32 3.49 -8.33
CA GLY A 164 -7.95 2.37 -7.49
C GLY A 164 -7.06 1.35 -8.22
N SER A 165 -7.41 1.00 -9.47
CA SER A 165 -6.58 0.12 -10.32
C SER A 165 -5.20 0.71 -10.61
N ALA A 166 -5.16 1.97 -11.00
CA ALA A 166 -3.91 2.67 -11.30
C ALA A 166 -3.01 2.78 -10.07
N LEU A 167 -3.62 3.04 -8.90
CA LEU A 167 -2.94 3.07 -7.62
C LEU A 167 -2.38 1.68 -7.26
N ALA A 168 -3.17 0.62 -7.43
CA ALA A 168 -2.75 -0.75 -7.14
C ALA A 168 -1.49 -1.14 -7.93
N GLY A 169 -1.46 -0.85 -9.24
CA GLY A 169 -0.28 -1.06 -10.08
C GLY A 169 0.96 -0.29 -9.58
N GLY A 170 0.78 0.98 -9.19
CA GLY A 170 1.88 1.79 -8.64
C GLY A 170 2.37 1.30 -7.26
N VAL A 171 1.46 0.80 -6.42
CA VAL A 171 1.82 0.20 -5.11
C VAL A 171 2.60 -1.09 -5.33
N ALA A 172 2.15 -1.98 -6.22
CA ALA A 172 2.84 -3.22 -6.54
C ALA A 172 4.26 -2.98 -7.09
N GLU A 173 4.43 -2.01 -8.01
CA GLU A 173 5.74 -1.65 -8.58
C GLU A 173 6.72 -1.18 -7.49
N HIS A 174 6.31 -0.23 -6.65
CA HIS A 174 7.18 0.30 -5.61
C HIS A 174 7.45 -0.71 -4.49
N LEU A 175 6.50 -1.61 -4.21
CA LEU A 175 6.69 -2.70 -3.25
C LEU A 175 7.74 -3.70 -3.74
N ALA A 176 7.66 -4.12 -5.00
CA ALA A 176 8.63 -5.01 -5.60
C ALA A 176 10.04 -4.40 -5.57
N ALA A 177 10.18 -3.13 -5.99
CA ALA A 177 11.46 -2.43 -5.96
C ALA A 177 12.01 -2.24 -4.54
N MET A 178 11.15 -1.93 -3.56
CA MET A 178 11.57 -1.83 -2.16
C MET A 178 12.09 -3.18 -1.64
N ARG A 179 11.40 -4.28 -1.94
CA ARG A 179 11.80 -5.63 -1.52
C ARG A 179 13.15 -6.02 -2.13
N GLU A 180 13.34 -5.76 -3.42
CA GLU A 180 14.60 -6.03 -4.12
C GLU A 180 15.77 -5.30 -3.44
N HIS A 181 15.62 -4.01 -3.19
CA HIS A 181 16.67 -3.23 -2.53
C HIS A 181 16.90 -3.68 -1.09
N MET A 182 15.84 -3.98 -0.32
CA MET A 182 15.98 -4.47 1.05
C MET A 182 16.69 -5.84 1.10
N ALA A 183 16.45 -6.71 0.13
CA ALA A 183 17.12 -8.02 0.03
C ALA A 183 18.61 -7.89 -0.34
N ALA A 184 18.96 -6.87 -1.14
CA ALA A 184 20.33 -6.60 -1.57
C ALA A 184 21.21 -5.93 -0.49
N VAL A 185 20.63 -5.47 0.61
CA VAL A 185 21.40 -4.92 1.74
C VAL A 185 22.07 -6.06 2.51
N GLY A 186 23.40 -6.09 2.49
CA GLY A 186 24.25 -7.00 3.28
C GLY A 186 24.84 -6.36 4.53
N GLY A 187 24.92 -5.02 4.60
CA GLY A 187 25.51 -4.30 5.73
C GLY A 187 25.16 -2.81 5.80
N SER A 188 25.63 -2.16 6.87
CA SER A 188 25.44 -0.72 7.11
C SER A 188 26.13 0.19 6.06
N GLY A 189 27.09 -0.38 5.31
CA GLY A 189 27.83 0.27 4.24
C GLY A 189 27.14 0.26 2.88
N ASP A 190 26.04 -0.48 2.70
CA ASP A 190 25.33 -0.59 1.42
C ASP A 190 24.40 0.62 1.19
N GLU A 191 24.99 1.81 1.21
CA GLU A 191 24.29 3.09 1.17
C GLU A 191 23.35 3.21 -0.03
N GLU A 192 23.75 2.71 -1.21
CA GLU A 192 22.92 2.79 -2.41
C GLU A 192 21.61 2.01 -2.22
N HIS A 193 21.67 0.75 -1.78
CA HIS A 193 20.47 -0.07 -1.59
C HIS A 193 19.59 0.46 -0.45
N LEU A 194 20.17 0.87 0.67
CA LEU A 194 19.46 1.52 1.78
C LEU A 194 18.75 2.80 1.32
N HIS A 195 19.44 3.63 0.55
CA HIS A 195 18.89 4.88 0.02
C HIS A 195 17.74 4.62 -0.97
N ARG A 196 17.90 3.62 -1.84
CA ARG A 196 16.86 3.24 -2.80
C ARG A 196 15.62 2.67 -2.10
N ALA A 197 15.79 1.75 -1.16
CA ALA A 197 14.70 1.21 -0.34
C ALA A 197 13.93 2.33 0.38
N ARG A 198 14.66 3.31 0.95
CA ARG A 198 14.06 4.50 1.57
C ARG A 198 13.24 5.33 0.59
N ILE A 199 13.72 5.51 -0.64
CA ILE A 199 12.99 6.24 -1.68
C ILE A 199 11.69 5.51 -2.04
N GLU A 200 11.75 4.19 -2.27
CA GLU A 200 10.56 3.40 -2.63
C GLU A 200 9.55 3.37 -1.48
N GLY A 201 10.00 3.19 -0.23
CA GLY A 201 9.12 3.28 0.95
C GLY A 201 8.42 4.64 1.06
N LYS A 202 9.12 5.75 0.78
CA LYS A 202 8.50 7.09 0.71
C LYS A 202 7.45 7.18 -0.39
N LYS A 203 7.71 6.65 -1.58
CA LYS A 203 6.74 6.65 -2.69
C LYS A 203 5.50 5.84 -2.33
N LEU A 204 5.65 4.63 -1.78
CA LEU A 204 4.55 3.82 -1.25
C LEU A 204 3.72 4.62 -0.28
N ARG A 205 4.35 5.22 0.74
CA ARG A 205 3.63 6.02 1.72
C ARG A 205 2.87 7.18 1.08
N TYR A 206 3.46 7.90 0.12
CA TYR A 206 2.79 9.03 -0.54
C TYR A 206 1.65 8.61 -1.46
N LEU A 207 1.67 7.41 -2.03
CA LEU A 207 0.55 6.82 -2.76
C LEU A 207 -0.61 6.45 -1.85
N LEU A 208 -0.31 5.97 -0.64
CA LEU A 208 -1.31 5.45 0.31
C LEU A 208 -1.91 6.53 1.21
N GLU A 209 -1.13 7.53 1.62
CA GLU A 209 -1.59 8.61 2.51
C GLU A 209 -2.90 9.30 2.07
N PRO A 210 -3.17 9.53 0.77
CA PRO A 210 -4.46 10.05 0.29
C PRO A 210 -5.69 9.21 0.64
N LEU A 211 -5.55 7.90 0.82
CA LEU A 211 -6.66 6.99 1.10
C LEU A 211 -6.93 6.76 2.60
N ARG A 212 -6.23 7.46 3.50
CA ARG A 212 -6.43 7.28 4.94
C ARG A 212 -7.87 7.61 5.34
N GLY A 213 -8.52 6.66 6.01
CA GLY A 213 -9.92 6.75 6.39
C GLY A 213 -10.91 6.43 5.26
N ASN A 214 -10.45 5.91 4.12
CA ASN A 214 -11.35 5.39 3.08
C ASN A 214 -11.95 4.05 3.53
N ARG A 215 -13.29 3.96 3.58
CA ARG A 215 -14.02 2.78 4.05
C ARG A 215 -13.63 1.44 3.38
N HIS A 216 -13.20 1.47 2.12
CA HIS A 216 -12.94 0.26 1.32
C HIS A 216 -11.46 -0.08 1.19
N ALA A 217 -10.58 0.90 1.42
CA ALA A 217 -9.16 0.79 1.11
C ALA A 217 -8.26 1.53 2.11
N ASP A 218 -8.65 1.62 3.39
CA ASP A 218 -7.90 2.36 4.40
C ASP A 218 -6.49 1.75 4.64
N PRO A 219 -5.41 2.48 4.29
CA PRO A 219 -4.06 1.99 4.50
C PRO A 219 -3.47 2.46 5.84
N GLN A 220 -4.28 2.87 6.82
CA GLN A 220 -3.79 3.50 8.05
C GLN A 220 -2.69 2.68 8.77
N GLN A 221 -2.86 1.36 8.87
CA GLN A 221 -1.87 0.47 9.49
C GLN A 221 -0.61 0.31 8.62
N MET A 222 -0.76 0.10 7.32
CA MET A 222 0.37 0.01 6.39
C MET A 222 1.20 1.30 6.37
N VAL A 223 0.54 2.47 6.43
CA VAL A 223 1.21 3.77 6.56
C VAL A 223 1.96 3.88 7.88
N LYS A 224 1.45 3.31 8.98
CA LYS A 224 2.14 3.29 10.28
C LYS A 224 3.38 2.40 10.24
N HIS A 225 3.28 1.21 9.64
CA HIS A 225 4.42 0.31 9.43
C HIS A 225 5.47 0.93 8.50
N LEU A 226 5.06 1.50 7.36
CA LEU A 226 5.95 2.23 6.45
C LEU A 226 6.67 3.40 7.12
N LYS A 227 6.01 4.11 8.06
CA LYS A 227 6.65 5.18 8.83
C LYS A 227 7.78 4.63 9.70
N ARG A 228 7.52 3.59 10.50
CA ARG A 228 8.54 2.96 11.35
C ARG A 228 9.77 2.50 10.55
N LEU A 229 9.55 1.82 9.43
CA LEU A 229 10.65 1.43 8.53
C LEU A 229 11.40 2.67 7.99
N GLN A 230 10.67 3.71 7.58
CA GLN A 230 11.26 4.95 7.07
C GLN A 230 12.01 5.76 8.12
N ASP A 231 11.65 5.66 9.40
CA ASP A 231 12.35 6.33 10.49
C ASP A 231 13.75 5.73 10.61
N VAL A 232 13.86 4.39 10.69
CA VAL A 232 15.16 3.69 10.73
C VAL A 232 16.01 3.94 9.47
N LEU A 233 15.43 3.75 8.28
CA LEU A 233 16.12 4.04 7.02
C LEU A 233 16.47 5.53 6.86
N GLY A 234 15.64 6.40 7.45
CA GLY A 234 15.83 7.84 7.48
C GLY A 234 17.06 8.23 8.28
N GLU A 235 17.16 7.74 9.51
CA GLU A 235 18.30 7.99 10.38
C GLU A 235 19.60 7.41 9.81
N LEU A 236 19.56 6.21 9.20
CA LEU A 236 20.73 5.64 8.50
C LEU A 236 21.22 6.57 7.39
N HIS A 237 20.31 7.05 6.54
CA HIS A 237 20.65 7.97 5.47
C HIS A 237 21.18 9.31 5.98
N ASP A 238 20.62 9.83 7.06
CA ASP A 238 21.07 11.08 7.66
C ASP A 238 22.47 10.90 8.28
N CYS A 239 22.79 9.71 8.81
CA CYS A 239 24.15 9.35 9.23
C CYS A 239 25.14 9.35 8.05
N HIS A 240 24.80 8.73 6.91
CA HIS A 240 25.68 8.75 5.73
C HIS A 240 25.93 10.17 5.24
N ARG A 241 24.89 11.01 5.20
CA ARG A 241 25.00 12.42 4.79
C ARG A 241 25.87 13.24 5.74
N LEU A 242 25.75 13.03 7.05
CA LEU A 242 26.57 13.71 8.04
C LEU A 242 28.02 13.22 8.01
N ALA A 243 28.27 11.93 7.78
CA ALA A 243 29.63 11.40 7.64
C ALA A 243 30.38 12.08 6.48
N ALA A 244 29.70 12.27 5.35
CA ALA A 244 30.26 13.03 4.22
C ALA A 244 30.56 14.49 4.56
N GLU A 245 29.71 15.15 5.38
CA GLU A 245 29.96 16.52 5.84
C GLU A 245 31.14 16.60 6.81
N ILE A 246 31.27 15.66 7.75
CA ILE A 246 32.40 15.58 8.68
C ILE A 246 33.70 15.32 7.91
N ALA A 247 33.68 14.42 6.91
CA ALA A 247 34.83 14.15 6.05
C ALA A 247 35.28 15.41 5.28
N ALA A 248 34.34 16.18 4.72
CA ALA A 248 34.65 17.45 4.06
C ALA A 248 35.23 18.47 5.05
N ALA A 249 34.64 18.59 6.25
CA ALA A 249 35.12 19.48 7.29
C ALA A 249 36.52 19.11 7.80
N LEU A 250 36.87 17.82 7.85
CA LEU A 250 38.22 17.34 8.19
C LEU A 250 39.27 17.80 7.18
N VAL A 251 38.94 17.73 5.90
CA VAL A 251 39.81 18.22 4.82
C VAL A 251 39.98 19.73 4.92
N ASP A 252 38.88 20.47 5.05
CA ASP A 252 38.91 21.94 5.16
C ASP A 252 39.74 22.40 6.37
N ALA A 253 39.51 21.80 7.54
CA ALA A 253 40.28 22.09 8.75
C ALA A 253 41.78 21.75 8.59
N ALA A 254 42.12 20.68 7.88
CA ALA A 254 43.52 20.34 7.61
C ALA A 254 44.20 21.35 6.68
N VAL A 255 43.47 21.85 5.68
CA VAL A 255 43.95 22.88 4.75
C VAL A 255 44.12 24.22 5.45
N GLU A 256 43.13 24.66 6.23
CA GLU A 256 43.21 25.87 7.06
C GLU A 256 44.42 25.81 7.99
N ARG A 257 44.60 24.65 8.63
CA ARG A 257 45.75 24.42 9.49
C ARG A 257 47.09 24.51 8.78
N ALA A 258 47.20 23.95 7.58
CA ALA A 258 48.42 24.06 6.80
C ALA A 258 48.74 25.52 6.45
N ARG A 259 47.71 26.33 6.15
CA ARG A 259 47.87 27.77 5.87
C ARG A 259 48.29 28.56 7.11
N GLU A 260 47.69 28.30 8.27
CA GLU A 260 48.10 28.91 9.54
C GLU A 260 49.56 28.62 9.88
N LEU A 261 49.96 27.35 9.78
CA LEU A 261 51.34 26.91 10.02
C LEU A 261 52.33 27.59 9.07
N HIS A 262 51.96 27.71 7.79
CA HIS A 262 52.76 28.41 6.80
C HIS A 262 52.89 29.89 7.15
N ALA A 263 51.79 30.58 7.44
CA ALA A 263 51.79 32.00 7.82
C ALA A 263 52.65 32.26 9.07
N ALA A 264 52.52 31.40 10.09
CA ALA A 264 53.28 31.48 11.33
C ALA A 264 54.80 31.29 11.12
N ALA A 265 55.22 30.51 10.12
CA ALA A 265 56.63 30.31 9.79
C ALA A 265 57.31 31.58 9.24
N TYR A 266 56.54 32.53 8.69
CA TYR A 266 57.06 33.80 8.18
C TYR A 266 56.95 34.97 9.18
N ASP A 267 56.24 34.79 10.30
CA ASP A 267 56.14 35.81 11.35
C ASP A 267 57.40 35.79 12.25
N ARG A 268 58.37 36.67 11.93
CA ARG A 268 59.64 36.79 12.67
C ARG A 268 59.48 37.24 14.14
N GLY A 269 58.27 37.65 14.56
CA GLY A 269 57.98 38.11 15.93
C GLY A 269 57.18 37.13 16.79
N ALA A 270 56.73 35.99 16.25
CA ALA A 270 55.88 35.06 16.98
C ALA A 270 56.68 34.22 18.00
N SER A 271 56.41 34.40 19.29
CA SER A 271 56.91 33.52 20.35
C SER A 271 56.39 32.08 20.13
N ALA A 272 57.23 31.07 20.40
CA ALA A 272 56.84 29.67 20.38
C ALA A 272 55.62 29.36 21.28
N SER A 273 55.32 30.22 22.26
CA SER A 273 54.10 30.15 23.08
C SER A 273 52.83 30.58 22.32
N ARG A 274 52.91 31.64 21.49
CA ARG A 274 51.79 32.11 20.67
C ARG A 274 51.44 31.09 19.60
N LEU A 275 52.45 30.54 18.92
CA LEU A 275 52.26 29.40 18.03
C LEU A 275 51.53 28.28 18.79
N ARG A 276 52.00 27.86 19.97
CA ARG A 276 51.34 26.78 20.73
C ARG A 276 49.89 27.07 21.12
N ASP A 277 49.51 28.31 21.40
CA ASP A 277 48.13 28.68 21.75
C ASP A 277 47.21 28.78 20.52
N GLU A 278 47.67 29.37 19.40
CA GLU A 278 46.98 29.30 18.11
C GLU A 278 46.83 27.85 17.64
N LEU A 279 47.78 27.00 18.02
CA LEU A 279 47.77 25.59 17.69
C LEU A 279 46.81 24.73 18.55
N ARG A 280 46.22 25.26 19.64
CA ARG A 280 45.37 24.48 20.58
C ARG A 280 43.90 24.32 20.15
N GLY A 281 43.43 25.11 19.19
CA GLY A 281 42.04 25.10 18.69
C GLY A 281 41.75 24.13 17.55
N ASP A 282 42.52 23.04 17.40
CA ASP A 282 42.38 22.13 16.26
C ASP A 282 41.06 21.32 16.31
N PRO A 283 40.11 21.55 15.37
CA PRO A 283 38.83 20.85 15.39
C PRO A 283 38.96 19.38 14.96
N ARG A 284 40.06 18.97 14.30
CA ARG A 284 40.19 17.63 13.70
C ARG A 284 40.05 16.49 14.71
N ALA A 285 40.57 16.66 15.92
CA ALA A 285 40.45 15.65 16.98
C ALA A 285 38.99 15.44 17.43
N GLY A 286 38.19 16.52 17.45
CA GLY A 286 36.76 16.42 17.74
C GLY A 286 35.95 15.91 16.55
N LEU A 287 36.31 16.30 15.32
CA LEU A 287 35.68 15.80 14.09
C LEU A 287 35.84 14.27 13.96
N LEU A 288 37.03 13.74 14.22
CA LEU A 288 37.27 12.28 14.26
C LEU A 288 36.48 11.59 15.38
N ALA A 289 36.26 12.27 16.51
CA ALA A 289 35.45 11.72 17.60
C ALA A 289 33.96 11.66 17.22
N LEU A 290 33.44 12.72 16.58
CA LEU A 290 32.08 12.75 16.03
C LEU A 290 31.88 11.66 14.97
N ASP A 291 32.85 11.48 14.07
CA ASP A 291 32.80 10.43 13.05
C ASP A 291 32.69 9.01 13.65
N ARG A 292 33.45 8.74 14.73
CA ARG A 292 33.35 7.48 15.48
C ARG A 292 32.00 7.27 16.14
N LEU A 293 31.44 8.33 16.76
CA LEU A 293 30.08 8.28 17.33
C LEU A 293 29.03 7.98 16.26
N LEU A 294 29.19 8.60 15.09
CA LEU A 294 28.29 8.42 13.96
C LEU A 294 28.37 7.00 13.38
N LEU A 295 29.59 6.46 13.26
CA LEU A 295 29.80 5.08 12.85
C LEU A 295 29.13 4.10 13.83
N ALA A 296 29.34 4.28 15.13
CA ALA A 296 28.70 3.43 16.15
C ALA A 296 27.16 3.52 16.09
N ARG A 297 26.61 4.73 15.91
CA ARG A 297 25.16 4.93 15.72
C ARG A 297 24.65 4.21 14.47
N ARG A 298 25.38 4.28 13.36
CA ARG A 298 25.02 3.61 12.11
C ARG A 298 24.97 2.10 12.27
N GLU A 299 25.96 1.49 12.93
CA GLU A 299 25.95 0.05 13.21
C GLU A 299 24.78 -0.35 14.11
N ALA A 300 24.47 0.44 15.15
CA ALA A 300 23.33 0.18 16.02
C ALA A 300 21.97 0.27 15.28
N LEU A 301 21.82 1.28 14.41
CA LEU A 301 20.63 1.43 13.57
C LEU A 301 20.50 0.28 12.57
N PHE A 302 21.62 -0.17 11.99
CA PHE A 302 21.62 -1.30 11.09
C PHE A 302 21.22 -2.60 11.80
N ALA A 303 21.75 -2.85 13.00
CA ALA A 303 21.34 -4.00 13.81
C ALA A 303 19.83 -3.98 14.15
N SER A 304 19.26 -2.79 14.43
CA SER A 304 17.82 -2.63 14.63
C SER A 304 17.02 -2.89 13.36
N LEU A 305 17.49 -2.40 12.20
CA LEU A 305 16.88 -2.65 10.90
C LEU A 305 16.88 -4.15 10.58
N ASP A 306 18.00 -4.82 10.83
CA ASP A 306 18.15 -6.25 10.58
C ASP A 306 17.20 -7.06 11.47
N GLY A 307 17.23 -6.80 12.78
CA GLY A 307 16.45 -7.53 13.77
C GLY A 307 14.93 -7.34 13.69
N GLU A 308 14.42 -6.17 13.27
CA GLU A 308 12.98 -5.89 13.18
C GLU A 308 12.42 -6.08 11.75
N TRP A 309 13.17 -5.65 10.74
CA TRP A 309 12.62 -5.53 9.38
C TRP A 309 13.10 -6.64 8.45
N ARG A 310 14.38 -7.04 8.49
CA ARG A 310 14.90 -8.10 7.60
C ARG A 310 14.46 -9.49 8.03
N THR A 311 14.28 -9.73 9.33
CA THR A 311 13.82 -11.01 9.91
C THR A 311 12.32 -11.28 9.78
N GLY A 312 11.52 -10.31 9.31
CA GLY A 312 10.08 -10.54 9.12
C GLY A 312 9.23 -9.29 8.86
N GLY A 313 9.64 -8.12 9.36
CA GLY A 313 8.85 -6.89 9.22
C GLY A 313 8.56 -6.50 7.75
N VAL A 314 9.54 -6.67 6.85
CA VAL A 314 9.33 -6.44 5.40
C VAL A 314 8.32 -7.44 4.82
N GLY A 315 8.36 -8.71 5.26
CA GLY A 315 7.42 -9.74 4.82
C GLY A 315 5.99 -9.44 5.27
N ALA A 316 5.80 -9.06 6.53
CA ALA A 316 4.49 -8.67 7.05
C ALA A 316 3.91 -7.45 6.31
N LEU A 317 4.72 -6.39 6.14
CA LEU A 317 4.31 -5.21 5.38
C LEU A 317 3.98 -5.54 3.91
N THR A 318 4.71 -6.47 3.32
CA THR A 318 4.45 -6.95 1.95
C THR A 318 3.07 -7.61 1.85
N ALA A 319 2.76 -8.54 2.76
CA ALA A 319 1.46 -9.22 2.77
C ALA A 319 0.30 -8.23 2.96
N GLU A 320 0.44 -7.25 3.85
CA GLU A 320 -0.57 -6.20 4.05
C GLU A 320 -0.82 -5.38 2.77
N LEU A 321 0.25 -4.99 2.08
CA LEU A 321 0.16 -4.18 0.86
C LEU A 321 -0.35 -5.00 -0.34
N GLU A 322 0.04 -6.26 -0.47
CA GLU A 322 -0.50 -7.18 -1.47
C GLU A 322 -2.00 -7.41 -1.26
N GLY A 323 -2.44 -7.52 0.00
CA GLY A 323 -3.87 -7.58 0.34
C GLY A 323 -4.64 -6.32 -0.06
N LEU A 324 -4.06 -5.13 0.12
CA LEU A 324 -4.66 -3.88 -0.36
C LEU A 324 -4.73 -3.82 -1.89
N VAL A 325 -3.65 -4.19 -2.57
CA VAL A 325 -3.59 -4.25 -4.04
C VAL A 325 -4.69 -5.17 -4.56
N ALA A 326 -4.83 -6.37 -4.00
CA ALA A 326 -5.87 -7.32 -4.38
C ALA A 326 -7.29 -6.74 -4.19
N LYS A 327 -7.55 -6.02 -3.10
CA LYS A 327 -8.85 -5.34 -2.87
C LYS A 327 -9.13 -4.26 -3.91
N LEU A 328 -8.14 -3.41 -4.20
CA LEU A 328 -8.27 -2.34 -5.20
C LEU A 328 -8.45 -2.91 -6.61
N GLU A 329 -7.76 -4.00 -6.95
CA GLU A 329 -7.86 -4.69 -8.23
C GLU A 329 -9.19 -5.43 -8.38
N ALA A 330 -9.67 -6.11 -7.33
CA ALA A 330 -11.00 -6.73 -7.33
C ALA A 330 -12.08 -5.69 -7.60
N ARG A 331 -11.98 -4.52 -6.96
CA ARG A 331 -12.89 -3.38 -7.16
C ARG A 331 -12.78 -2.75 -8.54
N ALA A 332 -11.63 -2.84 -9.20
CA ALA A 332 -11.41 -2.30 -10.54
C ALA A 332 -11.74 -3.26 -11.70
N GLY A 333 -11.55 -4.57 -11.47
CA GLY A 333 -11.64 -5.64 -12.46
C GLY A 333 -13.00 -6.30 -12.51
N GLY A 334 -13.85 -6.09 -11.51
CA GLY A 334 -15.27 -6.13 -11.69
C GLY A 334 -15.72 -4.72 -12.03
N ARG A 335 -16.63 -4.56 -13.00
CA ARG A 335 -17.95 -4.08 -12.56
C ARG A 335 -18.16 -4.66 -11.17
N ILE A 336 -18.41 -3.80 -10.19
CA ILE A 336 -19.40 -4.22 -9.25
C ILE A 336 -20.65 -4.45 -10.13
N GLU A 337 -20.75 -5.65 -10.74
CA GLU A 337 -21.98 -6.39 -10.59
C GLU A 337 -22.13 -6.30 -9.09
N ASN A 338 -23.08 -5.50 -8.65
CA ASN A 338 -23.39 -5.42 -7.23
C ASN A 338 -24.04 -6.76 -6.89
N GLU A 339 -23.31 -7.86 -7.13
CA GLU A 339 -23.74 -9.23 -7.02
C GLU A 339 -23.48 -9.60 -5.59
N ARG A 340 -24.51 -9.49 -4.76
CA ARG A 340 -24.42 -9.94 -3.38
C ARG A 340 -24.73 -11.43 -3.35
N LYS A 341 -23.88 -12.18 -2.65
CA LYS A 341 -24.03 -13.63 -2.49
C LYS A 341 -24.33 -13.97 -1.06
N PHE A 342 -25.33 -14.81 -0.83
CA PHE A 342 -25.73 -15.24 0.49
C PHE A 342 -25.71 -16.76 0.56
N LEU A 343 -25.07 -17.28 1.60
CA LEU A 343 -25.18 -18.69 1.97
C LEU A 343 -26.54 -18.91 2.60
N LEU A 344 -27.29 -19.87 2.08
CA LEU A 344 -28.58 -20.27 2.63
C LEU A 344 -28.47 -21.57 3.43
N SER A 345 -29.33 -21.73 4.43
CA SER A 345 -29.46 -22.97 5.20
C SER A 345 -30.22 -24.07 4.46
N GLY A 346 -30.76 -23.77 3.27
CA GLY A 346 -31.58 -24.65 2.45
C GLY A 346 -32.38 -23.86 1.41
N LEU A 347 -33.10 -24.57 0.55
CA LEU A 347 -33.94 -23.96 -0.48
C LEU A 347 -35.11 -23.19 0.18
N PRO A 348 -35.31 -21.90 -0.10
CA PRO A 348 -36.44 -21.15 0.44
C PRO A 348 -37.78 -21.67 -0.12
N PRO A 349 -38.89 -21.69 0.66
CA PRO A 349 -40.18 -22.20 0.19
C PRO A 349 -40.70 -21.54 -1.08
N ARG A 350 -40.43 -20.23 -1.25
CA ARG A 350 -40.82 -19.48 -2.46
C ARG A 350 -40.09 -19.95 -3.72
N ALA A 351 -38.92 -20.55 -3.58
CA ALA A 351 -38.16 -21.10 -4.70
C ALA A 351 -38.67 -22.48 -5.12
N GLU A 352 -39.23 -23.30 -4.22
CA GLU A 352 -39.67 -24.67 -4.55
C GLU A 352 -40.67 -24.74 -5.72
N GLY A 353 -41.56 -23.74 -5.84
CA GLY A 353 -42.55 -23.66 -6.91
C GLY A 353 -42.08 -22.98 -8.21
N VAL A 354 -40.81 -22.55 -8.28
CA VAL A 354 -40.28 -21.80 -9.43
C VAL A 354 -39.55 -22.76 -10.38
N PRO A 355 -39.85 -22.73 -11.70
CA PRO A 355 -39.11 -23.53 -12.67
C PRO A 355 -37.60 -23.31 -12.57
N ALA A 356 -36.86 -24.41 -12.45
CA ALA A 356 -35.41 -24.36 -12.40
C ALA A 356 -34.81 -24.44 -13.80
N LEU A 357 -33.71 -23.72 -14.00
CA LEU A 357 -32.78 -23.95 -15.09
C LEU A 357 -31.73 -24.95 -14.61
N GLU A 358 -31.58 -26.07 -15.31
CA GLU A 358 -30.49 -26.99 -15.08
C GLU A 358 -29.23 -26.43 -15.74
N ILE A 359 -28.20 -26.20 -14.95
CA ILE A 359 -26.95 -25.58 -15.41
C ILE A 359 -25.80 -26.52 -15.12
N ALA A 360 -25.15 -27.00 -16.19
CA ALA A 360 -23.90 -27.73 -16.10
C ALA A 360 -22.75 -26.82 -16.57
N GLN A 361 -21.72 -26.66 -15.75
CA GLN A 361 -20.57 -25.80 -16.03
C GLN A 361 -19.26 -26.54 -15.84
N GLY A 362 -18.30 -26.24 -16.69
CA GLY A 362 -16.96 -26.80 -16.65
C GLY A 362 -15.91 -25.75 -16.98
N TRP A 363 -14.77 -25.81 -16.28
CA TRP A 363 -13.64 -24.91 -16.52
C TRP A 363 -12.53 -25.66 -17.24
N LEU A 364 -12.13 -25.13 -18.40
CA LEU A 364 -11.01 -25.70 -19.15
C LEU A 364 -9.68 -25.44 -18.42
N PRO A 365 -8.70 -26.32 -18.57
CA PRO A 365 -7.39 -26.14 -17.98
C PRO A 365 -6.63 -24.99 -18.64
N GLY A 366 -6.35 -23.97 -17.84
CA GLY A 366 -5.54 -22.82 -18.23
C GLY A 366 -5.07 -22.01 -17.02
N GLU A 367 -3.82 -21.55 -17.09
CA GLU A 367 -3.23 -20.67 -16.07
C GLU A 367 -3.40 -19.20 -16.45
N ARG A 368 -3.14 -18.87 -17.72
CA ARG A 368 -3.17 -17.49 -18.24
C ARG A 368 -4.56 -17.05 -18.73
N LEU A 369 -5.28 -17.96 -19.38
CA LEU A 369 -6.64 -17.78 -19.90
C LEU A 369 -7.54 -18.77 -19.16
N LYS A 370 -8.53 -18.25 -18.44
CA LYS A 370 -9.57 -19.00 -17.76
C LYS A 370 -10.76 -19.11 -18.68
N GLU A 371 -11.11 -20.31 -19.08
CA GLU A 371 -12.27 -20.54 -19.94
C GLU A 371 -13.31 -21.36 -19.21
N ARG A 372 -14.57 -20.96 -19.35
CA ARG A 372 -15.74 -21.65 -18.79
C ARG A 372 -16.67 -22.01 -19.93
N ILE A 373 -17.08 -23.26 -20.02
CA ILE A 373 -18.21 -23.67 -20.86
C ILE A 373 -19.41 -23.97 -19.98
N ARG A 374 -20.61 -23.64 -20.48
CA ARG A 374 -21.87 -23.78 -19.75
C ARG A 374 -22.94 -24.35 -20.69
N ARG A 375 -23.68 -25.33 -20.19
CA ARG A 375 -24.94 -25.81 -20.76
C ARG A 375 -26.08 -25.38 -19.86
N VAL A 376 -27.15 -24.85 -20.44
CA VAL A 376 -28.35 -24.41 -19.73
C VAL A 376 -29.55 -25.11 -20.36
N VAL A 377 -30.31 -25.87 -19.57
CA VAL A 377 -31.58 -26.48 -19.98
C VAL A 377 -32.70 -25.77 -19.22
N GLY A 378 -33.69 -25.27 -19.97
CA GLY A 378 -34.87 -24.64 -19.41
C GLY A 378 -36.11 -24.91 -20.27
N ALA A 379 -37.22 -24.21 -19.98
CA ALA A 379 -38.47 -24.37 -20.72
C ALA A 379 -38.34 -24.04 -22.22
N ASP A 380 -37.43 -23.13 -22.58
CA ASP A 380 -37.17 -22.69 -23.95
C ASP A 380 -36.16 -23.59 -24.70
N GLY A 381 -35.79 -24.72 -24.11
CA GLY A 381 -34.83 -25.68 -24.68
C GLY A 381 -33.43 -25.60 -24.08
N GLU A 382 -32.44 -26.11 -24.81
CA GLU A 382 -31.06 -26.27 -24.36
C GLU A 382 -30.12 -25.33 -25.12
N ARG A 383 -29.30 -24.55 -24.38
CA ARG A 383 -28.36 -23.56 -24.93
C ARG A 383 -26.96 -23.72 -24.33
N TYR A 384 -25.95 -23.29 -25.07
CA TYR A 384 -24.54 -23.48 -24.70
C TYR A 384 -23.77 -22.17 -24.80
N TRP A 385 -22.89 -21.93 -23.84
CA TRP A 385 -22.11 -20.70 -23.76
C TRP A 385 -20.63 -21.01 -23.51
N ARG A 386 -19.75 -20.21 -24.09
CA ARG A 386 -18.33 -20.16 -23.76
C ARG A 386 -17.98 -18.78 -23.23
N GLY A 387 -17.38 -18.76 -22.05
CA GLY A 387 -16.83 -17.57 -21.41
C GLY A 387 -15.31 -17.64 -21.38
N LEU A 388 -14.65 -16.58 -21.85
CA LEU A 388 -13.19 -16.42 -21.83
C LEU A 388 -12.84 -15.31 -20.84
N LYS A 389 -11.88 -15.57 -19.94
CA LYS A 389 -11.36 -14.61 -18.96
C LYS A 389 -9.83 -14.67 -18.94
N GLN A 390 -9.12 -13.71 -19.52
CA GLN A 390 -7.65 -13.68 -19.53
C GLN A 390 -7.12 -12.50 -18.74
N GLY A 391 -6.04 -12.66 -17.97
CA GLY A 391 -5.29 -11.54 -17.35
C GLY A 391 -5.82 -11.05 -16.00
N ALA A 392 -4.99 -10.24 -15.34
CA ALA A 392 -5.32 -9.44 -14.16
C ALA A 392 -5.13 -7.96 -14.50
N GLY A 393 -5.94 -7.08 -13.89
CA GLY A 393 -5.93 -5.66 -14.20
C GLY A 393 -6.41 -5.34 -15.63
N PRO A 394 -5.90 -4.28 -16.29
CA PRO A 394 -6.52 -3.65 -17.47
C PRO A 394 -6.32 -4.40 -18.81
N GLN A 395 -5.59 -5.51 -18.82
CA GLN A 395 -5.56 -6.43 -19.97
C GLN A 395 -6.48 -7.63 -19.75
N ARG A 396 -7.64 -7.39 -19.11
CA ARG A 396 -8.64 -8.42 -18.89
C ARG A 396 -9.47 -8.64 -20.16
N LEU A 397 -9.22 -9.72 -20.87
CA LEU A 397 -10.10 -10.18 -21.95
C LEU A 397 -11.29 -10.89 -21.30
N GLU A 398 -12.49 -10.33 -21.39
CA GLU A 398 -13.73 -11.01 -21.01
C GLU A 398 -14.69 -11.03 -22.18
N ALA A 399 -14.99 -12.23 -22.69
CA ALA A 399 -15.94 -12.44 -23.76
C ALA A 399 -16.87 -13.58 -23.36
N GLU A 400 -18.17 -13.43 -23.62
CA GLU A 400 -19.13 -14.53 -23.55
C GLU A 400 -19.80 -14.65 -24.92
N GLU A 401 -19.79 -15.86 -25.47
CA GLU A 401 -20.38 -16.18 -26.76
C GLU A 401 -21.27 -17.42 -26.62
N GLU A 402 -22.38 -17.42 -27.34
CA GLU A 402 -23.19 -18.63 -27.50
C GLU A 402 -22.46 -19.57 -28.47
N ILE A 403 -22.38 -20.85 -28.11
CA ILE A 403 -21.72 -21.89 -28.91
C ILE A 403 -22.72 -22.96 -29.34
N THR A 404 -22.36 -23.77 -30.32
CA THR A 404 -23.18 -24.90 -30.75
C THR A 404 -23.06 -26.08 -29.77
N ARG A 405 -24.04 -27.00 -29.80
CA ARG A 405 -23.99 -28.29 -29.07
C ARG A 405 -22.69 -29.03 -29.38
N ASP A 406 -22.36 -29.20 -30.66
CA ASP A 406 -21.18 -29.93 -31.11
C ASP A 406 -19.88 -29.34 -30.53
N MET A 407 -19.78 -28.01 -30.44
CA MET A 407 -18.64 -27.34 -29.82
C MET A 407 -18.57 -27.59 -28.31
N PHE A 408 -19.72 -27.54 -27.61
CA PHE A 408 -19.77 -27.87 -26.19
C PHE A 408 -19.36 -29.32 -25.93
N GLU A 409 -19.90 -30.27 -26.70
CA GLU A 409 -19.60 -31.70 -26.56
C GLU A 409 -18.12 -32.00 -26.84
N ALA A 410 -17.50 -31.29 -27.78
CA ALA A 410 -16.06 -31.40 -28.04
C ALA A 410 -15.21 -30.86 -26.87
N LEU A 411 -15.64 -29.78 -26.21
CA LEU A 411 -14.89 -29.14 -25.11
C LEU A 411 -15.18 -29.76 -23.74
N TRP A 412 -16.35 -30.37 -23.54
CA TRP A 412 -16.81 -30.87 -22.24
C TRP A 412 -15.85 -31.88 -21.61
N PRO A 413 -15.32 -32.90 -22.32
CA PRO A 413 -14.35 -33.84 -21.75
C PRO A 413 -13.13 -33.17 -21.11
N LEU A 414 -12.67 -32.04 -21.68
CA LEU A 414 -11.49 -31.31 -21.20
C LEU A 414 -11.69 -30.62 -19.84
N THR A 415 -12.91 -30.55 -19.34
CA THR A 415 -13.24 -29.93 -18.04
C THR A 415 -13.29 -30.92 -16.88
N GLU A 416 -12.88 -32.18 -17.10
CA GLU A 416 -12.91 -33.22 -16.08
C GLU A 416 -12.18 -32.81 -14.78
N GLY A 417 -12.80 -33.12 -13.64
CA GLY A 417 -12.35 -32.69 -12.31
C GLY A 417 -12.55 -31.21 -12.00
N ARG A 418 -13.19 -30.43 -12.88
CA ARG A 418 -13.46 -29.00 -12.75
C ARG A 418 -14.88 -28.64 -13.20
N ARG A 419 -15.87 -29.36 -12.66
CA ARG A 419 -17.28 -29.23 -13.06
C ARG A 419 -18.17 -28.92 -11.86
N ILE A 420 -19.26 -28.22 -12.13
CA ILE A 420 -20.41 -28.11 -11.24
C ILE A 420 -21.69 -28.33 -12.03
N SER A 421 -22.70 -28.87 -11.35
CA SER A 421 -24.08 -28.88 -11.81
C SER A 421 -24.93 -28.19 -10.75
N LYS A 422 -25.93 -27.41 -11.17
CA LYS A 422 -26.83 -26.70 -10.27
C LYS A 422 -28.19 -26.45 -10.89
N HIS A 423 -29.20 -26.33 -10.05
CA HIS A 423 -30.54 -25.88 -10.39
C HIS A 423 -30.68 -24.41 -10.01
N ARG A 424 -30.80 -23.53 -11.02
CA ARG A 424 -30.97 -22.09 -10.82
C ARG A 424 -32.43 -21.70 -10.94
N ARG A 425 -32.97 -21.07 -9.92
CA ARG A 425 -34.33 -20.51 -9.90
C ARG A 425 -34.28 -19.00 -9.85
N LYS A 426 -35.01 -18.34 -10.74
CA LYS A 426 -35.04 -16.87 -10.82
C LYS A 426 -36.31 -16.34 -10.20
N ILE A 427 -36.18 -15.48 -9.21
CA ILE A 427 -37.30 -14.87 -8.48
C ILE A 427 -37.20 -13.36 -8.64
N GLU A 428 -38.20 -12.77 -9.27
CA GLU A 428 -38.32 -11.31 -9.39
C GLU A 428 -38.90 -10.73 -8.10
N GLU A 429 -38.21 -9.74 -7.53
CA GLU A 429 -38.65 -8.98 -6.36
C GLU A 429 -38.42 -7.49 -6.62
N GLY A 430 -39.50 -6.78 -6.95
CA GLY A 430 -39.43 -5.38 -7.34
C GLY A 430 -38.62 -5.18 -8.63
N ARG A 431 -37.47 -4.52 -8.54
CA ARG A 431 -36.56 -4.26 -9.68
C ARG A 431 -35.36 -5.21 -9.73
N LEU A 432 -35.26 -6.13 -8.77
CA LEU A 432 -34.14 -7.03 -8.63
C LEU A 432 -34.56 -8.45 -9.00
N THR A 433 -33.65 -9.18 -9.64
CA THR A 433 -33.79 -10.61 -9.87
C THR A 433 -32.86 -11.34 -8.92
N TRP A 434 -33.45 -12.17 -8.07
CA TRP A 434 -32.71 -13.06 -7.18
C TRP A 434 -32.55 -14.42 -7.87
N GLU A 435 -31.33 -14.90 -7.96
CA GLU A 435 -30.98 -16.21 -8.50
C GLU A 435 -30.66 -17.15 -7.33
N ILE A 436 -31.47 -18.18 -7.13
CA ILE A 436 -31.27 -19.20 -6.10
C ILE A 436 -30.67 -20.43 -6.76
N ASP A 437 -29.42 -20.73 -6.40
CA ASP A 437 -28.64 -21.86 -6.91
C ASP A 437 -28.58 -22.99 -5.90
N GLU A 438 -29.15 -24.14 -6.27
CA GLU A 438 -29.02 -25.39 -5.55
C GLU A 438 -28.00 -26.28 -6.26
N PHE A 439 -26.86 -26.55 -5.63
CA PHE A 439 -25.75 -27.28 -6.27
C PHE A 439 -25.95 -28.80 -6.16
N GLU A 440 -25.81 -29.52 -7.27
CA GLU A 440 -25.89 -30.98 -7.25
C GLU A 440 -24.64 -31.61 -6.64
N GLY A 441 -24.84 -32.72 -5.92
CA GLY A 441 -23.76 -33.46 -5.26
C GLY A 441 -23.14 -32.72 -4.07
N ARG A 442 -23.76 -31.62 -3.62
CA ARG A 442 -23.32 -30.81 -2.47
C ARG A 442 -24.52 -30.30 -1.71
N ASP A 443 -24.46 -30.32 -0.39
CA ASP A 443 -25.43 -29.63 0.45
C ASP A 443 -25.08 -28.13 0.50
N LEU A 444 -25.37 -27.42 -0.60
CA LEU A 444 -25.05 -26.01 -0.77
C LEU A 444 -26.14 -25.31 -1.57
N VAL A 445 -26.71 -24.26 -0.97
CA VAL A 445 -27.64 -23.35 -1.62
C VAL A 445 -27.14 -21.92 -1.49
N LEU A 446 -27.05 -21.21 -2.62
CA LEU A 446 -26.65 -19.80 -2.68
C LEU A 446 -27.76 -18.93 -3.26
N ALA A 447 -27.91 -17.73 -2.72
CA ALA A 447 -28.68 -16.66 -3.36
C ALA A 447 -27.73 -15.61 -3.92
N GLU A 448 -27.89 -15.27 -5.19
CA GLU A 448 -27.17 -14.22 -5.90
C GLU A 448 -28.16 -13.13 -6.33
N VAL A 449 -27.80 -11.86 -6.24
CA VAL A 449 -28.61 -10.76 -6.76
C VAL A 449 -27.72 -9.70 -7.37
N GLU A 450 -27.93 -9.37 -8.65
CA GLU A 450 -27.20 -8.29 -9.32
C GLU A 450 -27.91 -6.95 -9.05
N LEU A 451 -27.24 -5.98 -8.40
CA LEU A 451 -27.78 -4.63 -8.24
C LEU A 451 -27.35 -3.72 -9.40
N PRO A 452 -28.28 -2.94 -9.98
CA PRO A 452 -28.00 -2.09 -11.13
C PRO A 452 -27.11 -0.86 -10.82
N ALA A 453 -26.85 -0.51 -9.55
CA ALA A 453 -25.94 0.56 -9.12
C ALA A 453 -25.55 0.44 -7.62
N GLU A 454 -24.42 1.05 -7.21
CA GLU A 454 -23.88 1.00 -5.83
C GLU A 454 -24.81 1.60 -4.75
N ASP A 455 -25.76 2.45 -5.13
CA ASP A 455 -26.62 3.18 -4.20
C ASP A 455 -27.92 2.43 -3.84
N VAL A 456 -28.15 1.25 -4.42
CA VAL A 456 -29.32 0.41 -4.10
C VAL A 456 -28.96 -0.52 -2.95
N THR A 457 -29.46 -0.23 -1.76
CA THR A 457 -29.40 -1.21 -0.66
C THR A 457 -30.33 -2.36 -1.01
N ALA A 458 -29.77 -3.55 -1.31
CA ALA A 458 -30.59 -4.76 -1.41
C ALA A 458 -31.13 -5.09 -0.02
N THR A 459 -32.36 -4.68 0.25
CA THR A 459 -33.12 -5.20 1.38
C THR A 459 -33.36 -6.68 1.10
N ILE A 460 -32.84 -7.55 1.97
CA ILE A 460 -33.11 -8.99 1.86
C ILE A 460 -34.63 -9.19 2.02
N PRO A 461 -35.31 -9.76 1.01
CA PRO A 461 -36.75 -9.95 1.06
C PRO A 461 -37.16 -10.81 2.25
N ASP A 462 -38.36 -10.55 2.80
CA ASP A 462 -38.85 -11.26 3.99
C ASP A 462 -38.97 -12.77 3.78
N TRP A 463 -39.19 -13.21 2.53
CA TRP A 463 -39.24 -14.63 2.17
C TRP A 463 -37.87 -15.30 2.14
N LEU A 464 -36.78 -14.55 1.90
CA LEU A 464 -35.41 -15.08 1.80
C LEU A 464 -34.71 -15.03 3.17
N ARG A 465 -34.99 -13.97 3.95
CA ARG A 465 -34.34 -13.67 5.22
C ARG A 465 -34.25 -14.84 6.22
N PRO A 466 -35.28 -15.69 6.42
CA PRO A 466 -35.22 -16.80 7.38
C PRO A 466 -34.17 -17.86 7.03
N SER A 467 -33.89 -18.03 5.74
CA SER A 467 -32.95 -19.02 5.20
C SER A 467 -31.53 -18.47 5.06
N VAL A 468 -31.29 -17.16 5.18
CA VAL A 468 -29.94 -16.60 5.07
C VAL A 468 -29.12 -16.93 6.32
N VAL A 469 -27.98 -17.59 6.11
CA VAL A 469 -26.98 -17.87 7.16
C VAL A 469 -26.04 -16.69 7.31
N ARG A 470 -25.39 -16.28 6.20
CA ARG A 470 -24.48 -15.14 6.14
C ARG A 470 -24.27 -14.67 4.69
N GLU A 471 -23.77 -13.45 4.55
CA GLU A 471 -23.24 -12.95 3.28
C GLU A 471 -21.85 -13.56 3.00
N VAL A 472 -21.64 -13.97 1.74
CA VAL A 472 -20.42 -14.63 1.24
C VAL A 472 -19.88 -13.96 -0.02
N THR A 473 -20.30 -12.72 -0.30
CA THR A 473 -19.93 -11.94 -1.50
C THR A 473 -18.42 -11.89 -1.77
N ASP A 474 -17.61 -11.65 -0.73
CA ASP A 474 -16.15 -11.57 -0.86
C ASP A 474 -15.41 -12.87 -0.51
N ASP A 475 -16.14 -13.96 -0.25
CA ASP A 475 -15.56 -15.23 0.17
C ASP A 475 -15.21 -16.10 -1.03
N LEU A 476 -13.90 -16.18 -1.34
CA LEU A 476 -13.38 -16.91 -2.49
C LEU A 476 -13.77 -18.40 -2.47
N ALA A 477 -14.08 -18.99 -1.31
CA ALA A 477 -14.49 -20.39 -1.23
C ALA A 477 -15.83 -20.68 -1.93
N TYR A 478 -16.67 -19.66 -2.11
CA TYR A 478 -18.00 -19.77 -2.73
C TYR A 478 -18.01 -19.33 -4.20
N LEU A 479 -16.84 -19.09 -4.80
CA LEU A 479 -16.74 -18.88 -6.24
C LEU A 479 -16.99 -20.18 -6.99
N ASN A 480 -17.87 -20.14 -8.00
CA ASN A 480 -18.21 -21.31 -8.84
C ASN A 480 -16.98 -22.02 -9.42
N GLU A 481 -15.90 -21.29 -9.79
CA GLU A 481 -14.64 -21.92 -10.24
C GLU A 481 -13.95 -22.72 -9.12
N ASN A 482 -13.92 -22.19 -7.90
CA ASN A 482 -13.29 -22.85 -6.76
C ASN A 482 -14.13 -24.04 -6.29
N LEU A 483 -15.45 -23.87 -6.25
CA LEU A 483 -16.40 -24.96 -6.04
C LEU A 483 -16.19 -26.06 -7.08
N ALA A 484 -15.93 -25.75 -8.35
CA ALA A 484 -15.68 -26.77 -9.37
C ALA A 484 -14.43 -27.64 -9.10
N ARG A 485 -13.44 -27.12 -8.36
CA ARG A 485 -12.18 -27.81 -8.04
C ARG A 485 -12.20 -28.52 -6.69
N ALA A 486 -13.02 -28.04 -5.76
CA ALA A 486 -13.09 -28.58 -4.40
C ALA A 486 -13.98 -29.84 -4.34
N GLN A 487 -13.45 -30.91 -3.74
CA GLN A 487 -14.24 -32.11 -3.41
C GLN A 487 -14.97 -31.97 -2.06
N ALA A 488 -14.61 -30.99 -1.22
CA ALA A 488 -15.20 -30.78 0.11
C ALA A 488 -15.93 -29.43 0.23
N VAL A 489 -17.08 -29.44 0.91
CA VAL A 489 -17.95 -28.29 1.17
C VAL A 489 -17.32 -27.37 2.23
N PRO A 490 -17.30 -26.03 2.08
CA PRO A 490 -17.08 -25.13 3.20
C PRO A 490 -18.30 -25.23 4.13
N ALA A 491 -18.17 -25.86 5.28
CA ALA A 491 -19.29 -26.22 6.15
C ALA A 491 -20.15 -25.00 6.57
N ALA A 492 -21.47 -25.13 6.44
CA ALA A 492 -22.42 -24.30 7.17
C ALA A 492 -22.45 -24.76 8.64
N PRO A 493 -22.46 -23.85 9.63
CA PRO A 493 -22.76 -24.24 11.00
C PRO A 493 -24.22 -24.71 11.06
N VAL A 494 -24.41 -26.00 11.34
CA VAL A 494 -25.73 -26.61 11.55
C VAL A 494 -26.43 -25.89 12.70
N ARG A 495 -27.66 -25.39 12.47
CA ARG A 495 -28.53 -24.92 13.55
C ARG A 495 -28.85 -26.11 14.46
N ALA A 496 -28.51 -26.00 15.73
CA ALA A 496 -29.04 -26.90 16.75
C ALA A 496 -30.57 -26.81 16.74
N GLU A 497 -31.24 -27.94 16.54
CA GLU A 497 -32.70 -28.01 16.70
C GLU A 497 -33.09 -27.65 18.14
N PRO A 498 -34.20 -26.89 18.34
CA PRO A 498 -34.72 -26.63 19.66
C PRO A 498 -35.56 -27.82 20.14
N GLY A 499 -35.15 -28.41 21.26
CA GLY A 499 -36.07 -29.07 22.19
C GLY A 499 -36.27 -30.59 22.00
N ARG A 500 -35.53 -31.38 22.77
CA ARG A 500 -36.15 -32.45 23.56
C ARG A 500 -35.70 -32.33 25.00
N GLU A 501 -36.69 -32.11 25.85
CA GLU A 501 -36.61 -31.96 27.29
C GLU A 501 -35.88 -33.16 27.92
N ALA A 502 -34.84 -32.86 28.69
CA ALA A 502 -34.29 -33.80 29.66
C ALA A 502 -35.28 -33.91 30.83
N SER A 503 -36.18 -34.89 30.75
CA SER A 503 -36.91 -35.35 31.92
C SER A 503 -35.96 -36.13 32.82
N GLN A 504 -35.75 -35.59 34.02
CA GLN A 504 -35.19 -36.29 35.15
C GLN A 504 -36.13 -37.44 35.54
N GLU A 505 -35.65 -38.68 35.52
CA GLU A 505 -36.14 -39.71 36.42
C GLU A 505 -34.95 -40.45 37.04
N GLN A 506 -34.94 -40.41 38.37
CA GLN A 506 -34.06 -41.16 39.24
C GLN A 506 -34.50 -42.63 39.32
N SER A 507 -33.52 -43.48 39.62
CA SER A 507 -33.59 -44.68 40.47
C SER A 507 -33.36 -46.03 39.78
N GLY A 508 -32.45 -46.82 40.38
CA GLY A 508 -32.40 -48.28 40.24
C GLY A 508 -31.06 -48.87 39.82
N THR A 509 -30.09 -48.94 40.72
CA THR A 509 -29.18 -50.11 40.82
C THR A 509 -29.98 -51.29 41.40
N PRO A 510 -29.66 -52.59 41.15
CA PRO A 510 -28.39 -53.22 41.57
C PRO A 510 -27.83 -54.25 40.53
N ASP A 511 -26.50 -54.36 40.39
CA ASP A 511 -25.61 -55.37 41.01
C ASP A 511 -25.42 -56.67 40.18
N THR A 512 -24.16 -56.96 39.87
CA THR A 512 -23.41 -58.23 39.86
C THR A 512 -22.18 -58.02 38.95
N ALA A 513 -21.00 -57.79 39.53
CA ALA A 513 -20.01 -58.82 39.85
C ALA A 513 -19.50 -59.56 38.59
N ASP A 514 -18.23 -59.35 38.19
CA ASP A 514 -17.15 -60.28 38.54
C ASP A 514 -15.79 -59.84 37.90
N GLY A 515 -14.70 -60.13 38.61
CA GLY A 515 -13.39 -60.43 38.00
C GLY A 515 -12.34 -59.32 37.78
N ALA A 516 -11.61 -58.97 38.86
CA ALA A 516 -10.15 -58.77 38.89
C ALA A 516 -9.36 -59.67 37.87
N ARG A 517 -8.17 -59.36 37.32
CA ARG A 517 -7.03 -58.47 37.61
C ARG A 517 -6.08 -58.49 36.37
N PRO A 518 -5.10 -57.55 36.27
CA PRO A 518 -4.01 -57.48 35.27
C PRO A 518 -2.77 -58.30 35.78
N PRO A 519 -1.51 -58.24 35.28
CA PRO A 519 -0.81 -57.24 34.43
C PRO A 519 0.05 -57.87 33.30
N SER A 520 0.77 -57.14 32.45
CA SER A 520 2.17 -56.72 32.72
C SER A 520 2.78 -55.95 31.54
N ASP A 521 3.63 -54.99 31.89
CA ASP A 521 4.66 -54.33 31.10
C ASP A 521 5.37 -55.21 30.06
N VAL A 522 5.74 -54.63 28.92
CA VAL A 522 7.14 -54.63 28.41
C VAL A 522 7.33 -53.39 27.52
N SER A 523 8.31 -52.55 27.93
CA SER A 523 9.24 -51.66 27.21
C SER A 523 8.87 -50.94 25.91
#